data_AF-A0A9D8EIJ3-F1
#
_entry.id   AF-A0A9D8EIJ3-F1
#
_cell.length_a   1.000
_cell.length_b   1.000
_cell.length_c   1.000
_cell.angle_alpha   90.00
_cell.angle_beta   90.00
_cell.angle_gamma   90.00
#
_symmetry.space_group_name_H-M   'P 1'
#
loop_
_entity.id
_entity.type
_entity.pdbx_description
1 polymer ?
#
loop_
_entity_poly.entity_id
_entity_poly.type
_entity_poly.pdbx_seq_one_letter_code
_entity_poly.pdbx_strand_id
1 'polypeptide(L)'
;MKSKIFQHLFFILGILYWAFCSHYHVVITEILTDWMDTPYGRFLPREYVYEFSAFLFFVTLLFILYKSIKGTSRIKTLLYWFFVFLSVVLSYRFLITVPIEIVHFPQYALLSIILAYSLDREKNKFLILKILFIVTILGILDEFYQYVYLTKKSSHYLDFNDFFLNQVGASIGILIYYGFSREPKIDENIKKFTIPIKTLLIVIVGITIIFSLLSSNINFRATHEIEPGGFSEKDGKTIFYLERIPEKFGNWVLDDKETGYFYILDPILGILFLLCYGLLFGTYDRRFYYSFIEVIMKQNIPIIKKE
;
A
#
# COMPACT_ATOMS: atom_id res chain seq x y z
N MET A 1 -16.85 -26.76 9.22
CA MET A 1 -17.64 -26.23 8.09
C MET A 1 -17.95 -24.74 8.21
N LYS A 2 -18.42 -24.24 9.37
CA LYS A 2 -18.73 -22.80 9.61
C LYS A 2 -17.56 -21.83 9.34
N SER A 3 -16.31 -22.25 9.53
CA SER A 3 -15.14 -21.40 9.30
C SER A 3 -14.92 -21.02 7.83
N LYS A 4 -15.14 -21.94 6.89
CA LYS A 4 -14.93 -21.67 5.46
C LYS A 4 -15.92 -20.65 4.92
N ILE A 5 -17.20 -20.76 5.28
CA ILE A 5 -18.24 -19.81 4.83
C ILE A 5 -17.87 -18.39 5.27
N PHE A 6 -17.48 -18.21 6.53
CA PHE A 6 -17.04 -16.91 7.05
C PHE A 6 -15.83 -16.34 6.29
N GLN A 7 -14.85 -17.18 5.96
CA GLN A 7 -13.68 -16.75 5.18
C GLN A 7 -14.05 -16.26 3.78
N HIS A 8 -14.99 -16.93 3.11
CA HIS A 8 -15.49 -16.51 1.79
C HIS A 8 -16.31 -15.22 1.89
N LEU A 9 -17.16 -15.08 2.92
CA LEU A 9 -17.91 -13.85 3.15
C LEU A 9 -16.99 -12.65 3.35
N PHE A 10 -15.93 -12.78 4.17
CA PHE A 10 -14.94 -11.72 4.35
C PHE A 10 -14.12 -11.46 3.08
N PHE A 11 -13.87 -12.49 2.27
CA PHE A 11 -13.20 -12.29 0.99
C PHE A 11 -14.06 -11.43 0.06
N ILE A 12 -15.33 -11.81 -0.12
CA ILE A 12 -16.29 -11.07 -0.94
C ILE A 12 -16.45 -9.66 -0.41
N LEU A 13 -16.59 -9.49 0.91
CA LEU A 13 -16.65 -8.17 1.55
C LEU A 13 -15.41 -7.33 1.26
N GLY A 14 -14.21 -7.92 1.29
CA GLY A 14 -12.97 -7.21 0.98
C GLY A 14 -12.92 -6.72 -0.47
N ILE A 15 -13.37 -7.55 -1.42
CA ILE A 15 -13.45 -7.16 -2.84
C ILE A 15 -14.53 -6.08 -3.05
N LEU A 16 -15.71 -6.24 -2.45
CA LEU A 16 -16.78 -5.24 -2.55
C LEU A 16 -16.37 -3.91 -1.91
N TYR A 17 -15.71 -3.96 -0.75
CA TYR A 17 -15.17 -2.78 -0.07
C TYR A 17 -14.15 -2.06 -0.95
N TRP A 18 -13.16 -2.79 -1.48
CA TRP A 18 -12.17 -2.20 -2.38
C TRP A 18 -12.83 -1.58 -3.62
N ALA A 19 -13.69 -2.33 -4.32
CA ALA A 19 -14.37 -1.84 -5.51
C ALA A 19 -15.24 -0.61 -5.22
N PHE A 20 -15.91 -0.57 -4.07
CA PHE A 20 -16.68 0.59 -3.63
C PHE A 20 -15.76 1.81 -3.41
N CYS A 21 -14.70 1.65 -2.62
CA CYS A 21 -13.75 2.74 -2.36
C CYS A 21 -13.11 3.27 -3.65
N SER A 22 -12.65 2.39 -4.54
CA SER A 22 -12.03 2.80 -5.80
C SER A 22 -13.02 3.45 -6.77
N HIS A 23 -14.26 2.96 -6.85
CA HIS A 23 -15.27 3.54 -7.73
C HIS A 23 -15.78 4.90 -7.24
N TYR A 24 -15.98 5.03 -5.93
CA TYR A 24 -16.48 6.26 -5.31
C TYR A 24 -15.36 7.16 -4.78
N HIS A 25 -14.10 6.92 -5.14
CA HIS A 25 -12.96 7.67 -4.63
C HIS A 25 -13.17 9.19 -4.83
N VAL A 26 -13.45 9.61 -6.06
CA VAL A 26 -13.69 11.03 -6.40
C VAL A 26 -14.90 11.58 -5.65
N VAL A 27 -15.99 10.81 -5.55
CA VAL A 27 -17.20 11.24 -4.84
C VAL A 27 -16.92 11.45 -3.35
N ILE A 28 -16.14 10.56 -2.74
CA ILE A 28 -15.71 10.69 -1.34
C ILE A 28 -14.82 11.92 -1.17
N THR A 29 -13.89 12.14 -2.09
CA THR A 29 -13.04 13.34 -2.08
C THR A 29 -13.88 14.60 -2.19
N GLU A 30 -14.81 14.68 -3.14
CA GLU A 30 -15.74 15.80 -3.32
C GLU A 30 -16.57 16.04 -2.04
N ILE A 31 -17.15 15.00 -1.46
CA ILE A 31 -17.88 15.10 -0.17
C ILE A 31 -16.99 15.70 0.92
N LEU A 32 -15.71 15.32 0.96
CA LEU A 32 -14.79 15.77 1.99
C LEU A 32 -14.22 17.17 1.70
N THR A 33 -14.14 17.59 0.45
CA THR A 33 -13.56 18.88 0.03
C THR A 33 -14.57 19.99 -0.24
N ASP A 34 -15.85 19.66 -0.37
CA ASP A 34 -16.93 20.60 -0.69
C ASP A 34 -17.81 20.94 0.51
N TRP A 35 -18.46 22.11 0.43
CA TRP A 35 -19.39 22.57 1.46
C TRP A 35 -20.65 21.72 1.49
N MET A 36 -20.99 21.21 2.67
CA MET A 36 -22.20 20.44 2.90
C MET A 36 -23.22 21.26 3.70
N ASP A 37 -24.47 21.28 3.23
CA ASP A 37 -25.58 21.90 3.94
C ASP A 37 -26.21 20.89 4.91
N THR A 38 -26.30 21.23 6.19
CA THR A 38 -26.93 20.41 7.24
C THR A 38 -28.00 21.18 7.98
N PRO A 39 -28.87 20.50 8.76
CA PRO A 39 -29.82 21.18 9.66
C PRO A 39 -29.17 22.13 10.67
N TYR A 40 -27.86 22.01 10.93
CA TYR A 40 -27.11 22.83 11.88
C TYR A 40 -26.26 23.92 11.22
N GLY A 41 -26.36 24.07 9.89
CA GLY A 41 -25.57 25.04 9.11
C GLY A 41 -24.70 24.37 8.04
N ARG A 42 -23.90 25.20 7.37
CA ARG A 42 -22.92 24.73 6.37
C ARG A 42 -21.64 24.34 7.08
N PHE A 43 -21.08 23.20 6.73
CA PHE A 43 -19.77 22.79 7.23
C PHE A 43 -18.93 22.21 6.09
N LEU A 44 -17.61 22.28 6.26
CA LEU A 44 -16.65 21.82 5.28
C LEU A 44 -15.78 20.73 5.90
N PRO A 45 -15.96 19.44 5.56
CA PRO A 45 -15.30 18.35 6.29
C PRO A 45 -13.78 18.45 6.31
N ARG A 46 -13.14 18.98 5.26
CA ARG A 46 -11.69 19.17 5.21
C ARG A 46 -11.14 20.05 6.34
N GLU A 47 -11.94 20.96 6.88
CA GLU A 47 -11.54 21.82 8.01
C GLU A 47 -11.36 21.02 9.30
N TYR A 48 -11.90 19.81 9.38
CA TYR A 48 -11.84 18.93 10.55
C TYR A 48 -10.89 17.73 10.37
N VAL A 49 -10.11 17.70 9.28
CA VAL A 49 -9.22 16.57 8.98
C VAL A 49 -8.16 16.39 10.07
N TYR A 50 -7.66 17.47 10.67
CA TYR A 50 -6.65 17.40 11.73
C TYR A 50 -7.23 16.83 13.02
N GLU A 51 -8.42 17.27 13.43
CA GLU A 51 -9.13 16.78 14.61
C GLU A 51 -9.47 15.30 14.45
N PHE A 52 -9.97 14.92 13.27
CA PHE A 52 -10.26 13.53 12.95
C PHE A 52 -8.98 12.66 12.97
N SER A 53 -7.88 13.16 12.39
CA SER A 53 -6.59 12.47 12.40
C SER A 53 -6.03 12.32 13.81
N ALA A 54 -6.14 13.37 14.64
CA ALA A 54 -5.72 13.35 16.05
C ALA A 54 -6.56 12.35 16.86
N PHE A 55 -7.87 12.31 16.62
CA PHE A 55 -8.77 11.33 17.23
C PHE A 55 -8.37 9.90 16.86
N LEU A 56 -8.18 9.60 15.57
CA LEU A 56 -7.74 8.29 15.11
C LEU A 56 -6.38 7.89 15.66
N PHE A 57 -5.44 8.83 15.73
CA PHE A 57 -4.14 8.62 16.36
C PHE A 57 -4.29 8.25 17.84
N PHE A 58 -5.10 8.98 18.60
CA PHE A 58 -5.35 8.71 20.01
C PHE A 58 -5.99 7.34 20.23
N VAL A 59 -7.01 6.99 19.44
CA VAL A 59 -7.65 5.67 19.49
C VAL A 59 -6.65 4.55 19.19
N THR A 60 -5.81 4.76 18.17
CA THR A 60 -4.75 3.81 17.80
C THR A 60 -3.72 3.65 18.91
N LEU A 61 -3.31 4.76 19.55
CA LEU A 61 -2.39 4.75 20.68
C LEU A 61 -2.98 3.98 21.87
N LEU A 62 -4.24 4.24 22.24
CA LEU A 62 -4.93 3.50 23.29
C LEU A 62 -5.01 2.00 22.97
N PHE A 63 -5.30 1.64 21.72
CA PHE A 63 -5.29 0.25 21.26
C PHE A 63 -3.91 -0.39 21.40
N ILE A 64 -2.84 0.29 20.98
CA ILE A 64 -1.45 -0.17 21.09
C ILE A 64 -1.09 -0.37 22.56
N LEU A 65 -1.39 0.59 23.43
CA LEU A 65 -1.13 0.51 24.87
C LEU A 65 -1.86 -0.70 25.48
N TYR A 66 -3.16 -0.83 25.23
CA TYR A 66 -3.96 -1.95 25.70
C TYR A 66 -3.39 -3.30 25.24
N LYS A 67 -3.08 -3.43 23.94
CA LYS A 67 -2.53 -4.67 23.37
C LYS A 67 -1.09 -4.92 23.79
N SER A 68 -0.29 -3.89 24.09
CA SER A 68 1.08 -4.06 24.60
C SER A 68 1.08 -4.69 25.99
N ILE A 69 0.07 -4.41 26.83
CA ILE A 69 -0.07 -4.98 28.16
C ILE A 69 -0.53 -6.43 28.09
N LYS A 70 -1.48 -6.75 27.19
CA LYS A 70 -2.11 -8.08 27.11
C LYS A 70 -1.47 -9.04 26.12
N GLY A 71 -0.74 -8.51 25.15
CA GLY A 71 -0.27 -9.26 23.99
C GLY A 71 1.10 -9.90 24.15
N THR A 72 1.46 -10.67 23.13
CA THR A 72 2.78 -11.26 22.94
C THR A 72 3.57 -10.47 21.89
N SER A 73 4.87 -10.75 21.75
CA SER A 73 5.75 -10.11 20.74
C SER A 73 5.92 -8.59 20.87
N ARG A 74 5.64 -8.03 22.06
CA ARG A 74 5.51 -6.59 22.35
C ARG A 74 6.61 -5.72 21.73
N ILE A 75 7.87 -6.00 22.07
CA ILE A 75 9.01 -5.16 21.63
C ILE A 75 9.09 -5.11 20.12
N LYS A 76 8.97 -6.27 19.46
CA LYS A 76 8.96 -6.36 18.00
C LYS A 76 7.78 -5.59 17.42
N THR A 77 6.56 -5.79 17.93
CA THR A 77 5.39 -5.06 17.45
C THR A 77 5.53 -3.55 17.60
N LEU A 78 6.04 -3.08 18.76
CA LEU A 78 6.26 -1.67 19.03
C LEU A 78 7.32 -1.06 18.10
N LEU A 79 8.39 -1.80 17.78
CA LEU A 79 9.38 -1.37 16.81
C LEU A 79 8.77 -1.17 15.41
N TYR A 80 7.85 -2.04 15.00
CA TYR A 80 7.17 -1.89 13.71
C TYR A 80 6.13 -0.79 13.71
N TRP A 81 5.44 -0.56 14.84
CA TRP A 81 4.61 0.64 14.99
C TRP A 81 5.43 1.92 14.90
N PHE A 82 6.64 1.94 15.46
CA PHE A 82 7.56 3.05 15.28
C PHE A 82 7.88 3.28 13.80
N PHE A 83 8.21 2.23 13.03
CA PHE A 83 8.42 2.37 11.59
C PHE A 83 7.16 2.83 10.83
N VAL A 84 5.98 2.34 11.18
CA VAL A 84 4.71 2.84 10.62
C VAL A 84 4.55 4.33 10.89
N PHE A 85 4.68 4.77 12.15
CA PHE A 85 4.50 6.18 12.50
C PHE A 85 5.54 7.07 11.83
N LEU A 86 6.80 6.62 11.76
CA LEU A 86 7.83 7.31 11.03
C LEU A 86 7.47 7.44 9.55
N SER A 87 6.99 6.38 8.90
CA SER A 87 6.55 6.43 7.51
C SER A 87 5.35 7.36 7.30
N VAL A 88 4.36 7.35 8.21
CA VAL A 88 3.22 8.28 8.15
C VAL A 88 3.69 9.73 8.26
N VAL A 89 4.56 10.04 9.23
CA VAL A 89 5.09 11.41 9.43
C VAL A 89 5.92 11.86 8.23
N LEU A 90 6.81 11.01 7.71
CA LEU A 90 7.62 11.33 6.53
C LEU A 90 6.74 11.50 5.29
N SER A 91 5.73 10.65 5.12
CA SER A 91 4.80 10.77 3.99
C SER A 91 3.98 12.06 4.08
N TYR A 92 3.45 12.37 5.26
CA TYR A 92 2.72 13.62 5.48
C TYR A 92 3.61 14.86 5.22
N ARG A 93 4.89 14.78 5.58
CA ARG A 93 5.81 15.91 5.42
C ARG A 93 6.30 16.08 3.98
N PHE A 94 6.46 15.00 3.23
CA PHE A 94 7.20 15.02 1.97
C PHE A 94 6.46 14.46 0.76
N LEU A 95 5.42 13.64 0.93
CA LEU A 95 4.77 12.94 -0.18
C LEU A 95 3.31 13.34 -0.37
N ILE A 96 2.61 13.67 0.72
CA ILE A 96 1.20 14.06 0.67
C ILE A 96 1.08 15.47 0.11
N THR A 97 0.29 15.61 -0.96
CA THR A 97 0.10 16.88 -1.66
C THR A 97 -1.04 17.68 -1.03
N VAL A 98 -2.14 16.99 -0.72
CA VAL A 98 -3.32 17.57 -0.10
C VAL A 98 -3.72 16.78 1.15
N PRO A 99 -4.20 17.45 2.23
CA PRO A 99 -4.48 16.77 3.51
C PRO A 99 -5.47 15.60 3.40
N ILE A 100 -6.33 15.60 2.38
CA ILE A 100 -7.32 14.55 2.17
C ILE A 100 -6.70 13.18 1.83
N GLU A 101 -5.50 13.14 1.25
CA GLU A 101 -4.76 11.90 0.94
C GLU A 101 -4.42 11.08 2.20
N ILE A 102 -4.53 11.65 3.40
CA ILE A 102 -4.43 10.90 4.67
C ILE A 102 -5.45 9.73 4.72
N VAL A 103 -6.56 9.83 3.98
CA VAL A 103 -7.61 8.79 3.90
C VAL A 103 -7.08 7.43 3.42
N HIS A 104 -5.99 7.41 2.65
CA HIS A 104 -5.37 6.17 2.19
C HIS A 104 -4.96 5.27 3.37
N PHE A 105 -4.47 5.84 4.48
CA PHE A 105 -4.06 5.05 5.63
C PHE A 105 -5.22 4.22 6.25
N PRO A 106 -6.33 4.82 6.72
CA PRO A 106 -7.46 4.06 7.26
C PRO A 106 -8.14 3.18 6.20
N GLN A 107 -8.23 3.64 4.94
CA GLN A 107 -8.86 2.88 3.86
C GLN A 107 -8.18 1.52 3.66
N TYR A 108 -6.86 1.51 3.48
CA TYR A 108 -6.11 0.28 3.24
C TYR A 108 -5.81 -0.51 4.51
N ALA A 109 -5.79 0.15 5.69
CA ALA A 109 -5.77 -0.55 6.97
C ALA A 109 -7.01 -1.43 7.16
N LEU A 110 -8.20 -0.90 6.88
CA LEU A 110 -9.45 -1.65 6.96
C LEU A 110 -9.48 -2.81 5.96
N LEU A 111 -9.07 -2.57 4.69
CA LEU A 111 -8.96 -3.62 3.68
C LEU A 111 -8.03 -4.76 4.13
N SER A 112 -6.85 -4.42 4.65
CA SER A 112 -5.92 -5.39 5.23
C SER A 112 -6.55 -6.24 6.33
N ILE A 113 -7.31 -5.62 7.25
CA ILE A 113 -7.97 -6.32 8.35
C ILE A 113 -9.04 -7.29 7.82
N ILE A 114 -9.88 -6.85 6.87
CA ILE A 114 -10.92 -7.68 6.25
C ILE A 114 -10.29 -8.91 5.57
N LEU A 115 -9.24 -8.69 4.77
CA LEU A 115 -8.52 -9.77 4.11
C LEU A 115 -7.79 -10.69 5.10
N ALA A 116 -7.28 -10.17 6.23
CA ALA A 116 -6.67 -10.98 7.27
C ALA A 116 -7.69 -11.94 7.91
N TYR A 117 -8.89 -11.45 8.22
CA TYR A 117 -10.00 -12.31 8.71
C TYR A 117 -10.43 -13.35 7.67
N SER A 118 -10.38 -13.00 6.38
CA SER A 118 -10.68 -13.94 5.29
C SER A 118 -9.62 -15.04 5.17
N LEU A 119 -8.34 -14.70 5.15
CA LEU A 119 -7.27 -15.63 4.78
C LEU A 119 -6.71 -16.43 5.97
N ASP A 120 -6.72 -15.82 7.16
CA ASP A 120 -6.07 -16.34 8.36
C ASP A 120 -6.77 -15.88 9.65
N ARG A 121 -8.07 -16.20 9.75
CA ARG A 121 -8.91 -15.91 10.92
C ARG A 121 -8.27 -16.33 12.25
N GLU A 122 -7.69 -17.52 12.29
CA GLU A 122 -7.12 -18.12 13.50
C GLU A 122 -5.67 -17.64 13.78
N LYS A 123 -5.12 -16.78 12.91
CA LYS A 123 -3.76 -16.22 13.01
C LYS A 123 -2.68 -17.29 13.13
N ASN A 124 -2.93 -18.49 12.61
CA ASN A 124 -2.01 -19.61 12.68
C ASN A 124 -1.07 -19.66 11.48
N LYS A 125 -1.44 -19.00 10.37
CA LYS A 125 -0.63 -18.97 9.15
C LYS A 125 0.27 -17.74 9.07
N PHE A 126 -0.02 -16.66 9.80
CA PHE A 126 0.72 -15.38 9.78
C PHE A 126 0.96 -14.88 8.35
N LEU A 127 -0.10 -14.69 7.56
CA LEU A 127 -0.01 -14.38 6.13
C LEU A 127 0.33 -12.90 5.83
N ILE A 128 1.26 -12.32 6.58
CA ILE A 128 1.59 -10.89 6.58
C ILE A 128 2.00 -10.40 5.20
N LEU A 129 3.06 -10.98 4.62
CA LEU A 129 3.55 -10.60 3.30
C LEU A 129 2.51 -10.80 2.20
N LYS A 130 1.71 -11.87 2.31
CA LYS A 130 0.67 -12.15 1.32
C LYS A 130 -0.43 -11.10 1.36
N ILE A 131 -0.87 -10.70 2.55
CA ILE A 131 -1.89 -9.66 2.72
C ILE A 131 -1.33 -8.31 2.26
N LEU A 132 -0.13 -7.95 2.72
CA LEU A 132 0.54 -6.72 2.32
C LEU A 132 0.62 -6.63 0.79
N PHE A 133 1.09 -7.69 0.15
CA PHE A 133 1.19 -7.76 -1.30
C PHE A 133 -0.17 -7.60 -2.00
N ILE A 134 -1.19 -8.36 -1.59
CA ILE A 134 -2.53 -8.26 -2.20
C ILE A 134 -3.06 -6.84 -2.09
N VAL A 135 -2.95 -6.24 -0.90
CA VAL A 135 -3.44 -4.87 -0.65
C VAL A 135 -2.64 -3.84 -1.42
N THR A 136 -1.32 -3.98 -1.55
CA THR A 136 -0.50 -3.12 -2.42
C THR A 136 -0.94 -3.21 -3.88
N ILE A 137 -1.19 -4.40 -4.41
CA ILE A 137 -1.69 -4.54 -5.80
C ILE A 137 -3.06 -3.90 -5.96
N LEU A 138 -3.98 -4.13 -5.01
CA LEU A 138 -5.28 -3.47 -5.03
C LEU A 138 -5.17 -1.94 -4.94
N GLY A 139 -4.20 -1.43 -4.17
CA GLY A 139 -3.86 0.00 -4.13
C GLY A 139 -3.32 0.52 -5.45
N ILE A 140 -2.43 -0.22 -6.11
CA ILE A 140 -1.91 0.15 -7.44
C ILE A 140 -3.02 0.19 -8.49
N LEU A 141 -3.92 -0.80 -8.46
CA LEU A 141 -5.06 -0.87 -9.37
C LEU A 141 -6.05 0.27 -9.13
N ASP A 142 -6.19 0.73 -7.89
CA ASP A 142 -7.01 1.89 -7.54
C ASP A 142 -6.47 3.15 -8.23
N GLU A 143 -5.20 3.54 -8.00
CA GLU A 143 -4.69 4.77 -8.62
C GLU A 143 -4.60 4.66 -10.14
N PHE A 144 -4.33 3.46 -10.66
CA PHE A 144 -4.37 3.26 -12.11
C PHE A 144 -5.78 3.49 -12.67
N TYR A 145 -6.80 2.96 -12.01
CA TYR A 145 -8.19 3.19 -12.38
C TYR A 145 -8.58 4.66 -12.26
N GLN A 146 -8.13 5.35 -11.21
CA GLN A 146 -8.36 6.79 -11.06
C GLN A 146 -7.68 7.58 -12.19
N TYR A 147 -6.38 7.38 -12.38
CA TYR A 147 -5.56 8.04 -13.40
C TYR A 147 -6.14 7.89 -14.80
N VAL A 148 -6.49 6.65 -15.17
CA VAL A 148 -6.99 6.33 -16.51
C VAL A 148 -8.46 6.67 -16.67
N TYR A 149 -9.28 6.59 -15.62
CA TYR A 149 -10.75 6.63 -15.74
C TYR A 149 -11.44 7.78 -14.98
N LEU A 150 -11.24 7.87 -13.67
CA LEU A 150 -12.01 8.80 -12.82
C LEU A 150 -11.47 10.23 -12.85
N THR A 151 -10.17 10.42 -12.68
CA THR A 151 -9.52 11.73 -12.55
C THR A 151 -8.80 12.14 -13.82
N LYS A 152 -9.28 11.64 -14.98
CA LYS A 152 -8.75 11.94 -16.32
C LYS A 152 -8.46 13.43 -16.54
N LYS A 153 -9.28 14.34 -16.02
CA LYS A 153 -9.09 15.79 -16.24
C LYS A 153 -8.21 16.48 -15.22
N SER A 154 -8.16 15.97 -13.98
CA SER A 154 -7.54 16.66 -12.85
C SER A 154 -6.19 16.06 -12.45
N SER A 155 -6.00 14.75 -12.62
CA SER A 155 -4.70 14.13 -12.38
C SER A 155 -3.72 14.57 -13.48
N HIS A 156 -2.44 14.71 -13.13
CA HIS A 156 -1.38 15.07 -14.09
C HIS A 156 -0.36 13.96 -14.27
N TYR A 157 -0.37 12.95 -13.41
CA TYR A 157 0.54 11.83 -13.42
C TYR A 157 -0.07 10.67 -12.62
N LEU A 158 0.37 9.45 -12.88
CA LEU A 158 0.04 8.29 -12.06
C LEU A 158 0.77 8.44 -10.72
N ASP A 159 0.02 8.53 -9.63
CA ASP A 159 0.59 8.92 -8.34
C ASP A 159 1.28 7.73 -7.63
N PHE A 160 2.61 7.69 -7.72
CA PHE A 160 3.42 6.69 -7.01
C PHE A 160 3.54 6.98 -5.51
N ASN A 161 3.23 8.20 -5.06
CA ASN A 161 3.14 8.51 -3.63
C ASN A 161 1.99 7.69 -3.04
N ASP A 162 0.83 7.71 -3.68
CA ASP A 162 -0.35 6.98 -3.21
C ASP A 162 -0.15 5.46 -3.18
N PHE A 163 0.61 4.89 -4.12
CA PHE A 163 1.01 3.48 -4.02
C PHE A 163 1.70 3.18 -2.68
N PHE A 164 2.61 4.05 -2.26
CA PHE A 164 3.33 3.92 -1.00
C PHE A 164 2.41 4.18 0.19
N LEU A 165 1.55 5.20 0.15
CA LEU A 165 0.57 5.48 1.20
C LEU A 165 -0.36 4.28 1.43
N ASN A 166 -0.82 3.65 0.34
CA ASN A 166 -1.67 2.47 0.35
C ASN A 166 -0.97 1.29 1.05
N GLN A 167 0.32 1.09 0.78
CA GLN A 167 1.12 0.06 1.43
C GLN A 167 1.37 0.36 2.92
N VAL A 168 1.59 1.62 3.30
CA VAL A 168 1.71 2.03 4.72
C VAL A 168 0.38 1.79 5.45
N GLY A 169 -0.75 2.15 4.83
CA GLY A 169 -2.10 1.84 5.33
C GLY A 169 -2.30 0.35 5.53
N ALA A 170 -1.90 -0.47 4.54
CA ALA A 170 -1.97 -1.91 4.62
C ALA A 170 -1.19 -2.46 5.84
N SER A 171 0.00 -1.92 6.11
CA SER A 171 0.84 -2.27 7.26
C SER A 171 0.20 -1.91 8.61
N ILE A 172 -0.50 -0.78 8.71
CA ILE A 172 -1.30 -0.41 9.90
C ILE A 172 -2.32 -1.51 10.20
N GLY A 173 -3.11 -1.90 9.20
CA GLY A 173 -4.12 -2.96 9.35
C GLY A 173 -3.53 -4.31 9.76
N ILE A 174 -2.39 -4.67 9.18
CA ILE A 174 -1.63 -5.87 9.54
C ILE A 174 -1.16 -5.84 10.99
N LEU A 175 -0.63 -4.72 11.48
CA LEU A 175 -0.18 -4.61 12.87
C LEU A 175 -1.35 -4.60 13.86
N ILE A 176 -2.49 -4.01 13.50
CA ILE A 176 -3.73 -4.11 14.28
C ILE A 176 -4.15 -5.57 14.42
N TYR A 177 -4.10 -6.33 13.32
CA TYR A 177 -4.57 -7.71 13.31
C TYR A 177 -3.57 -8.69 13.92
N TYR A 178 -2.32 -8.73 13.43
CA TYR A 178 -1.30 -9.70 13.85
C TYR A 178 -0.39 -9.21 14.95
N GLY A 179 -0.18 -7.90 15.08
CA GLY A 179 0.94 -7.30 15.80
C GLY A 179 1.22 -7.99 17.14
N PHE A 180 0.25 -7.92 18.04
CA PHE A 180 0.38 -8.45 19.40
C PHE A 180 -0.03 -9.91 19.57
N SER A 181 -0.18 -10.65 18.47
CA SER A 181 -0.55 -12.07 18.46
C SER A 181 0.67 -12.96 18.64
N ARG A 182 0.46 -14.18 19.14
CA ARG A 182 1.55 -15.14 19.31
C ARG A 182 1.99 -15.62 17.94
N GLU A 183 3.28 -15.44 17.64
CA GLU A 183 3.84 -16.01 16.42
C GLU A 183 3.68 -17.54 16.46
N PRO A 184 3.18 -18.17 15.38
CA PRO A 184 3.09 -19.61 15.31
C PRO A 184 4.48 -20.22 15.50
N LYS A 185 4.55 -21.32 16.26
CA LYS A 185 5.80 -22.06 16.40
C LYS A 185 6.26 -22.50 15.01
N ILE A 186 7.54 -22.32 14.71
CA ILE A 186 8.15 -22.85 13.50
C ILE A 186 8.18 -24.37 13.70
N ASP A 187 7.25 -25.08 13.07
CA ASP A 187 7.30 -26.54 12.95
C ASP A 187 8.55 -26.90 12.15
N GLU A 188 9.30 -27.92 12.57
CA GLU A 188 10.51 -28.35 11.87
C GLU A 188 10.22 -28.79 10.42
N ASN A 189 8.99 -29.22 10.13
CA ASN A 189 8.53 -29.50 8.76
C ASN A 189 8.28 -28.22 7.92
N ILE A 190 8.15 -27.05 8.57
CA ILE A 190 8.11 -25.72 7.94
C ILE A 190 9.52 -25.30 7.47
N LYS A 191 10.57 -26.12 7.61
CA LYS A 191 11.78 -25.99 6.77
C LYS A 191 11.48 -26.11 5.26
N LYS A 192 10.28 -26.58 4.88
CA LYS A 192 9.74 -26.47 3.51
C LYS A 192 8.85 -25.24 3.31
N PHE A 193 8.96 -24.23 4.16
CA PHE A 193 8.54 -22.86 3.82
C PHE A 193 9.52 -22.37 2.78
N THR A 194 9.36 -22.89 1.56
CA THR A 194 9.61 -22.06 0.40
C THR A 194 8.86 -20.77 0.72
N ILE A 195 9.55 -19.64 0.91
CA ILE A 195 9.01 -18.37 0.41
C ILE A 195 8.38 -18.80 -0.89
N PRO A 196 7.05 -18.76 -1.05
CA PRO A 196 6.46 -19.40 -2.19
C PRO A 196 7.24 -18.83 -3.36
N ILE A 197 7.88 -19.68 -4.15
CA ILE A 197 8.49 -19.24 -5.39
C ILE A 197 7.47 -18.37 -6.13
N LYS A 198 6.17 -18.62 -5.89
CA LYS A 198 5.01 -17.77 -6.15
C LYS A 198 5.08 -16.33 -5.64
N THR A 199 5.45 -16.01 -4.40
CA THR A 199 5.57 -14.62 -3.90
C THR A 199 6.75 -13.88 -4.54
N LEU A 200 7.90 -14.55 -4.69
CA LEU A 200 9.03 -13.99 -5.43
C LEU A 200 8.70 -13.86 -6.93
N LEU A 201 8.05 -14.85 -7.53
CA LEU A 201 7.50 -14.82 -8.89
C LEU A 201 6.45 -13.74 -9.04
N ILE A 202 5.71 -13.41 -8.01
CA ILE A 202 4.70 -12.37 -8.03
C ILE A 202 5.36 -10.99 -8.00
N VAL A 203 6.42 -10.80 -7.21
CA VAL A 203 7.29 -9.61 -7.27
C VAL A 203 7.96 -9.52 -8.64
N ILE A 204 8.51 -10.63 -9.15
CA ILE A 204 9.10 -10.74 -10.48
C ILE A 204 8.05 -10.47 -11.56
N VAL A 205 6.82 -10.98 -11.45
CA VAL A 205 5.74 -10.72 -12.40
C VAL A 205 5.30 -9.27 -12.33
N GLY A 206 5.25 -8.66 -11.15
CA GLY A 206 5.04 -7.22 -11.00
C GLY A 206 6.14 -6.43 -11.74
N ILE A 207 7.40 -6.79 -11.53
CA ILE A 207 8.56 -6.23 -12.23
C ILE A 207 8.49 -6.51 -13.74
N THR A 208 8.05 -7.69 -14.18
CA THR A 208 7.92 -8.08 -15.59
C THR A 208 6.76 -7.35 -16.25
N ILE A 209 5.66 -7.09 -15.52
CA ILE A 209 4.59 -6.21 -15.98
C ILE A 209 5.16 -4.81 -16.13
N ILE A 210 5.90 -4.29 -15.15
CA ILE A 210 6.60 -3.00 -15.25
C ILE A 210 7.58 -2.97 -16.44
N PHE A 211 8.31 -4.05 -16.73
CA PHE A 211 9.21 -4.16 -17.88
C PHE A 211 8.49 -4.35 -19.23
N SER A 212 7.34 -5.01 -19.23
CA SER A 212 6.46 -5.13 -20.39
C SER A 212 5.72 -3.83 -20.67
N LEU A 213 5.45 -3.07 -19.61
CA LEU A 213 4.97 -1.69 -19.67
C LEU A 213 6.09 -0.84 -20.29
N LEU A 214 7.35 -0.94 -19.83
CA LEU A 214 8.55 -0.37 -20.47
C LEU A 214 8.85 -0.82 -21.92
N SER A 215 8.04 -1.69 -22.53
CA SER A 215 8.05 -1.86 -23.98
C SER A 215 7.77 -0.52 -24.68
N SER A 216 8.10 -0.40 -25.96
CA SER A 216 8.04 0.84 -26.76
C SER A 216 6.72 1.63 -26.75
N ASN A 217 5.68 1.12 -26.10
CA ASN A 217 4.35 1.71 -26.02
C ASN A 217 4.10 2.46 -24.71
N ILE A 218 5.05 2.53 -23.77
CA ILE A 218 4.88 3.32 -22.54
C ILE A 218 6.04 4.24 -22.30
N ASN A 219 5.72 5.52 -22.09
CA ASN A 219 6.68 6.55 -21.73
C ASN A 219 6.42 7.03 -20.31
N PHE A 220 7.47 7.08 -19.50
CA PHE A 220 7.34 7.58 -18.13
C PHE A 220 7.15 9.09 -18.08
N ARG A 221 7.79 9.80 -19.01
CA ARG A 221 7.82 11.25 -19.05
C ARG A 221 7.18 11.74 -20.33
N ALA A 222 6.36 12.76 -20.22
CA ALA A 222 5.83 13.45 -21.38
C ALA A 222 6.82 14.51 -21.86
N THR A 223 6.91 14.70 -23.18
CA THR A 223 7.70 15.80 -23.78
C THR A 223 6.86 17.04 -24.04
N HIS A 224 5.54 16.90 -23.96
CA HIS A 224 4.52 17.93 -24.15
C HIS A 224 3.30 17.52 -23.33
N GLU A 225 2.32 18.40 -23.15
CA GLU A 225 1.11 18.04 -22.44
C GLU A 225 0.33 16.92 -23.17
N ILE A 226 -0.03 15.88 -22.44
CA ILE A 226 -0.79 14.72 -22.95
C ILE A 226 -2.24 14.84 -22.54
N GLU A 227 -3.14 14.51 -23.47
CA GLU A 227 -4.59 14.53 -23.27
C GLU A 227 -5.03 13.67 -22.06
N PRO A 228 -6.20 14.00 -21.47
CA PRO A 228 -6.83 13.23 -20.41
C PRO A 228 -6.87 11.72 -20.66
N GLY A 229 -6.43 10.94 -19.67
CA GLY A 229 -6.36 9.47 -19.74
C GLY A 229 -4.98 8.93 -20.14
N GLY A 230 -4.03 9.78 -20.54
CA GLY A 230 -2.62 9.42 -20.67
C GLY A 230 -2.27 8.68 -21.96
N PHE A 231 -3.11 8.71 -22.99
CA PHE A 231 -2.82 8.07 -24.28
C PHE A 231 -2.54 9.13 -25.34
N SER A 232 -1.52 8.91 -26.18
CA SER A 232 -1.22 9.72 -27.35
C SER A 232 -0.81 8.84 -28.53
N GLU A 233 -1.14 9.26 -29.75
CA GLU A 233 -0.78 8.55 -30.97
C GLU A 233 0.50 9.15 -31.56
N LYS A 234 1.53 8.32 -31.76
CA LYS A 234 2.79 8.71 -32.38
C LYS A 234 3.22 7.65 -33.38
N ASP A 235 3.42 8.05 -34.63
CA ASP A 235 3.84 7.17 -35.74
C ASP A 235 2.92 5.94 -35.92
N GLY A 236 1.61 6.14 -35.77
CA GLY A 236 0.60 5.07 -35.88
C GLY A 236 0.60 4.07 -34.71
N LYS A 237 1.28 4.41 -33.59
CA LYS A 237 1.27 3.63 -32.35
C LYS A 237 0.63 4.42 -31.23
N THR A 238 -0.26 3.77 -30.48
CA THR A 238 -0.77 4.30 -29.21
C THR A 238 0.29 4.14 -28.13
N ILE A 239 0.76 5.25 -27.59
CA ILE A 239 1.68 5.32 -26.47
C ILE A 239 0.91 5.74 -25.22
N PHE A 240 1.09 5.00 -24.13
CA PHE A 240 0.60 5.37 -22.82
C PHE A 240 1.68 6.14 -22.05
N TYR A 241 1.31 7.25 -21.46
CA TYR A 241 2.18 8.09 -20.66
C TYR A 241 1.79 7.95 -19.19
N LEU A 242 2.79 7.83 -18.30
CA LEU A 242 2.53 7.86 -16.85
C LEU A 242 2.46 9.29 -16.32
N GLU A 243 3.22 10.19 -16.92
CA GLU A 243 3.20 11.64 -16.68
C GLU A 243 2.50 12.31 -17.86
N ARG A 244 1.56 13.23 -17.60
CA ARG A 244 0.86 13.99 -18.65
C ARG A 244 1.37 15.42 -18.78
N ILE A 245 1.81 16.00 -17.68
CA ILE A 245 2.47 17.32 -17.68
C ILE A 245 3.97 17.08 -17.48
N PRO A 246 4.83 17.53 -18.41
CA PRO A 246 6.28 17.36 -18.28
C PRO A 246 6.82 17.86 -16.94
N GLU A 247 7.90 17.22 -16.48
CA GLU A 247 8.71 17.66 -15.34
C GLU A 247 7.99 17.64 -13.98
N LYS A 248 6.97 16.80 -13.81
CA LYS A 248 6.36 16.53 -12.49
C LYS A 248 7.12 15.46 -11.73
N PHE A 249 7.42 14.31 -12.36
CA PHE A 249 8.07 13.19 -11.68
C PHE A 249 9.51 13.51 -11.25
N GLY A 250 9.82 13.15 -10.01
CA GLY A 250 11.15 13.28 -9.43
C GLY A 250 11.51 14.70 -8.98
N ASN A 251 10.52 15.60 -8.91
CA ASN A 251 10.70 17.00 -8.55
C ASN A 251 9.96 17.37 -7.27
N TRP A 252 10.46 18.41 -6.60
CA TRP A 252 9.73 19.10 -5.54
C TRP A 252 8.75 20.07 -6.17
N VAL A 253 7.48 19.97 -5.81
CA VAL A 253 6.40 20.83 -6.27
C VAL A 253 5.88 21.63 -5.09
N LEU A 254 5.69 22.93 -5.30
CA LEU A 254 5.03 23.80 -4.35
C LEU A 254 3.52 23.61 -4.51
N ASP A 255 2.83 23.28 -3.41
CA ASP A 255 1.38 23.34 -3.37
C ASP A 255 0.94 24.80 -3.24
N ASP A 256 0.12 25.26 -4.18
CA ASP A 256 -0.46 26.60 -4.17
C ASP A 256 -1.46 26.80 -3.00
N LYS A 257 -1.87 25.70 -2.34
CA LYS A 257 -3.04 25.64 -1.45
C LYS A 257 -2.77 25.18 0.00
N GLU A 258 -1.54 25.36 0.54
CA GLU A 258 -1.22 25.44 1.99
C GLU A 258 -0.17 24.43 2.51
N THR A 259 0.16 23.34 1.82
CA THR A 259 0.99 22.26 2.42
C THR A 259 2.51 22.45 2.29
N GLY A 260 2.97 23.41 1.48
CA GLY A 260 4.37 23.69 1.25
C GLY A 260 4.94 22.89 0.07
N TYR A 261 6.19 22.41 0.19
CA TYR A 261 6.83 21.62 -0.86
C TYR A 261 6.66 20.13 -0.61
N PHE A 262 6.20 19.40 -1.62
CA PHE A 262 6.11 17.95 -1.63
C PHE A 262 6.92 17.37 -2.80
N TYR A 263 7.33 16.12 -2.67
CA TYR A 263 8.11 15.40 -3.66
C TYR A 263 7.23 14.40 -4.39
N ILE A 264 7.19 14.46 -5.70
CA ILE A 264 6.46 13.50 -6.53
C ILE A 264 7.42 12.35 -6.89
N LEU A 265 7.18 11.16 -6.36
CA LEU A 265 7.99 9.99 -6.67
C LEU A 265 7.90 9.65 -8.17
N ASP A 266 9.04 9.54 -8.82
CA ASP A 266 9.08 8.91 -10.15
C ASP A 266 8.83 7.40 -10.02
N PRO A 267 8.45 6.72 -11.12
CA PRO A 267 8.13 5.29 -11.08
C PRO A 267 9.20 4.41 -10.44
N ILE A 268 10.48 4.69 -10.70
CA ILE A 268 11.59 3.87 -10.21
C ILE A 268 11.73 4.04 -8.69
N LEU A 269 11.75 5.28 -8.22
CA LEU A 269 11.81 5.57 -6.78
C LEU A 269 10.58 5.05 -6.03
N GLY A 270 9.39 5.20 -6.60
CA GLY A 270 8.14 4.66 -6.04
C GLY A 270 8.20 3.14 -5.87
N ILE A 271 8.61 2.41 -6.92
CA ILE A 271 8.81 0.95 -6.84
C ILE A 271 9.87 0.59 -5.81
N LEU A 272 10.99 1.30 -5.77
CA LEU A 272 12.04 1.05 -4.79
C LEU A 272 11.53 1.22 -3.35
N PHE A 273 10.73 2.27 -3.09
CA PHE A 273 10.10 2.49 -1.78
C PHE A 273 9.18 1.33 -1.40
N LEU A 274 8.33 0.89 -2.34
CA LEU A 274 7.42 -0.25 -2.13
C LEU A 274 8.15 -1.55 -1.82
N LEU A 275 9.27 -1.81 -2.52
CA LEU A 275 10.09 -3.00 -2.31
C LEU A 275 10.83 -2.94 -0.98
N CYS A 276 11.51 -1.83 -0.69
CA CYS A 276 12.24 -1.64 0.56
C CYS A 276 11.32 -1.76 1.78
N TYR A 277 10.16 -1.10 1.73
CA TYR A 277 9.18 -1.14 2.82
C TYR A 277 8.52 -2.52 2.92
N GLY A 278 8.16 -3.14 1.80
CA GLY A 278 7.64 -4.51 1.76
C GLY A 278 8.62 -5.53 2.33
N LEU A 279 9.92 -5.40 2.03
CA LEU A 279 10.98 -6.25 2.59
C LEU A 279 11.15 -6.03 4.09
N LEU A 280 11.16 -4.76 4.54
CA LEU A 280 11.20 -4.42 5.96
C LEU A 280 10.03 -5.09 6.70
N PHE A 281 8.80 -4.94 6.21
CA PHE A 281 7.62 -5.60 6.78
C PHE A 281 7.62 -7.12 6.63
N GLY A 282 8.28 -7.64 5.60
CA GLY A 282 8.54 -9.07 5.45
C GLY A 282 9.33 -9.66 6.60
N THR A 283 10.31 -8.92 7.13
CA THR A 283 11.09 -9.35 8.30
C THR A 283 10.25 -9.43 9.59
N TYR A 284 9.00 -8.94 9.58
CA TYR A 284 8.07 -9.17 10.69
C TYR A 284 7.70 -10.65 10.81
N ASP A 285 7.74 -11.41 9.73
CA ASP A 285 7.57 -12.85 9.79
C ASP A 285 8.95 -13.52 9.91
N ARG A 286 9.22 -14.21 11.02
CA ARG A 286 10.51 -14.89 11.21
C ARG A 286 10.80 -15.91 10.11
N ARG A 287 9.75 -16.51 9.52
CA ARG A 287 9.90 -17.48 8.43
C ARG A 287 10.52 -16.84 7.19
N PHE A 288 10.22 -15.57 6.92
CA PHE A 288 10.83 -14.83 5.81
C PHE A 288 12.36 -14.79 5.95
N TYR A 289 12.86 -14.50 7.14
CA TYR A 289 14.31 -14.47 7.42
C TYR A 289 14.97 -15.83 7.17
N TYR A 290 14.38 -16.92 7.67
CA TYR A 290 14.92 -18.26 7.47
C TYR A 290 14.97 -18.66 6.00
N SER A 291 13.88 -18.44 5.27
CA SER A 291 13.82 -18.76 3.85
C SER A 291 14.78 -17.90 3.02
N PHE A 292 14.97 -16.62 3.38
CA PHE A 292 15.92 -15.74 2.69
C PHE A 292 17.36 -16.21 2.89
N ILE A 293 17.74 -16.56 4.12
CA ILE A 293 19.06 -17.14 4.43
C ILE A 293 19.25 -18.47 3.70
N GLU A 294 18.24 -19.34 3.68
CA GLU A 294 18.33 -20.63 3.01
C GLU A 294 18.64 -20.47 1.51
N VAL A 295 18.01 -19.50 0.84
CA VAL A 295 18.28 -19.19 -0.58
C VAL A 295 19.72 -18.71 -0.77
N ILE A 296 20.18 -17.76 0.04
CA ILE A 296 21.56 -17.21 -0.06
C ILE A 296 22.60 -18.29 0.22
N MET A 297 22.39 -19.10 1.26
CA MET A 297 23.36 -20.12 1.68
C MET A 297 23.41 -21.29 0.70
N LYS A 298 22.28 -21.71 0.11
CA LYS A 298 22.28 -22.79 -0.90
C LYS A 298 22.94 -22.40 -2.22
N GLN A 299 22.97 -21.11 -2.57
CA GLN A 299 23.61 -20.66 -3.81
C GLN A 299 25.14 -20.54 -3.69
N ASN A 300 25.69 -20.52 -2.47
CA ASN A 300 27.12 -20.25 -2.22
C ASN A 300 27.94 -21.45 -1.72
N ILE A 301 27.38 -22.66 -1.67
CA ILE A 301 28.15 -23.86 -1.33
C ILE A 301 28.25 -24.75 -2.56
N PRO A 302 29.33 -24.66 -3.37
CA PRO A 302 29.69 -25.78 -4.23
C PRO A 302 29.89 -26.96 -3.30
N ILE A 303 29.03 -27.97 -3.43
CA ILE A 303 29.23 -29.26 -2.79
C ILE A 303 30.50 -29.82 -3.43
N ILE A 304 31.65 -29.53 -2.83
CA ILE A 304 32.89 -30.25 -3.11
C ILE A 304 32.57 -31.69 -2.68
N LYS A 305 32.18 -32.50 -3.67
CA LYS A 305 32.11 -33.94 -3.51
C LYS A 305 33.54 -34.36 -3.15
N LYS A 306 33.75 -34.76 -1.90
CA LYS A 306 34.94 -35.55 -1.57
C LYS A 306 34.78 -36.87 -2.32
N GLU A 307 35.63 -37.06 -3.32
CA GLU A 307 35.88 -38.38 -3.95
C GLU A 307 36.54 -39.34 -2.97
#